data_AF-K0JKM6-F1
#
_entry.id   AF-K0JKM6-F1
#
_cell.length_a   1.000
_cell.length_b   1.000
_cell.length_c   1.000
_cell.angle_alpha   90.00
_cell.angle_beta   90.00
_cell.angle_gamma   90.00
#
_symmetry.space_group_name_H-M   'P 1'
#
loop_
_entity.id
_entity.type
_entity.pdbx_description
1 polymer ?
#
loop_
_entity_poly.entity_id
_entity_poly.type
_entity_poly.pdbx_seq_one_letter_code
_entity_poly.pdbx_strand_id
1 'polypeptide(L)'
;MKKRAYAIVYSALSIMLGGIGIQKFYLGQTKRGILHVLFFWTFIPTILCVIDLLKFTFMTEEEFDEKYNKIELNNNLSNGKKETNIIKQALKYNKLINTASMKIADNKIKENIKELNEIYKNIIDISVKDTTNNKIAAKELEKLLEYNIPTIVKIINTYIDLEKSKIEEDNDKLKNDITDSIIAMKENLKTILNTIYKSNIIDISSDIEVIKSTLKK
;
A
#
# COMPACT_ATOMS: atom_id res chain seq x y z
N MET A 1 10.11 12.55 -10.03
CA MET A 1 11.23 12.30 -10.96
C MET A 1 12.34 13.32 -10.72
N LYS A 2 13.59 12.88 -10.75
CA LYS A 2 14.78 13.74 -10.63
C LYS A 2 14.96 14.53 -11.92
N LYS A 3 15.42 15.76 -11.82
CA LYS A 3 15.74 16.66 -12.93
C LYS A 3 17.24 16.75 -13.11
N ARG A 4 17.70 16.65 -14.35
CA ARG A 4 19.11 16.78 -14.73
C ARG A 4 19.73 18.10 -14.27
N ALA A 5 19.00 19.21 -14.42
CA ALA A 5 19.46 20.53 -14.01
C ALA A 5 19.84 20.60 -12.52
N TYR A 6 19.05 19.99 -11.64
CA TYR A 6 19.38 19.95 -10.22
C TYR A 6 20.58 19.05 -9.92
N ALA A 7 20.76 17.94 -10.65
CA ALA A 7 21.96 17.13 -10.52
C ALA A 7 23.24 17.90 -10.89
N ILE A 8 23.18 18.77 -11.91
CA ILE A 8 24.29 19.68 -12.28
C ILE A 8 24.56 20.65 -11.13
N VAL A 9 23.54 21.34 -10.62
CA VAL A 9 23.66 22.31 -9.52
C VAL A 9 24.26 21.66 -8.27
N TYR A 10 23.76 20.49 -7.88
CA TYR A 10 24.28 19.78 -6.70
C TYR A 10 25.70 19.26 -6.90
N SER A 11 26.10 18.93 -8.13
CA SER A 11 27.47 18.52 -8.42
C SER A 11 28.43 19.71 -8.29
N ALA A 12 28.06 20.88 -8.82
CA ALA A 12 28.83 22.11 -8.66
C ALA A 12 28.96 22.51 -7.18
N LEU A 13 27.85 22.48 -6.44
CA LEU A 13 27.84 22.76 -5.00
C LEU A 13 28.74 21.78 -4.23
N SER A 14 28.71 20.50 -4.60
CA SER A 14 29.54 19.48 -3.93
C SER A 14 31.03 19.71 -4.14
N ILE A 15 31.45 20.21 -5.31
CA ILE A 15 32.84 20.58 -5.57
C ILE A 15 33.24 21.76 -4.69
N MET A 16 32.40 22.80 -4.61
CA MET A 16 32.66 23.99 -3.77
C MET A 16 32.78 23.64 -2.28
N LEU A 17 32.09 22.60 -1.83
CA LEU A 17 32.11 22.13 -0.44
C LEU A 17 33.19 21.05 -0.18
N GLY A 18 34.12 20.82 -1.11
CA GLY A 18 35.23 19.87 -0.90
C GLY A 18 34.89 18.41 -1.19
N GLY A 19 33.97 18.15 -2.11
CA GLY A 19 33.68 16.80 -2.61
C GLY A 19 32.64 16.00 -1.82
N ILE A 20 31.78 16.65 -1.02
CA ILE A 20 30.79 16.01 -0.14
C ILE A 20 29.84 15.04 -0.88
N GLY A 21 29.59 15.27 -2.17
CA GLY A 21 28.82 14.36 -3.02
C GLY A 21 27.30 14.46 -2.85
N ILE A 22 26.76 15.67 -2.64
CA ILE A 22 25.33 15.97 -2.48
C ILE A 22 24.51 15.43 -3.65
N GLN A 23 25.04 15.48 -4.88
CA GLN A 23 24.38 14.93 -6.06
C GLN A 23 24.08 13.43 -5.95
N LYS A 24 24.90 12.66 -5.21
CA LYS A 24 24.66 11.22 -5.02
C LYS A 24 23.40 10.98 -4.17
N PHE A 25 23.18 11.80 -3.15
CA PHE A 25 21.96 11.76 -2.34
C PHE A 25 20.74 12.19 -3.14
N TYR A 26 20.86 13.26 -3.93
CA TYR A 26 19.80 13.70 -4.83
C TYR A 26 19.33 12.59 -5.79
N LEU A 27 20.28 11.83 -6.32
CA LEU A 27 20.01 10.72 -7.23
C LEU A 27 19.53 9.44 -6.53
N GLY A 28 19.32 9.45 -5.21
CA GLY A 28 18.91 8.27 -4.43
C GLY A 28 20.03 7.24 -4.22
N GLN A 29 21.29 7.59 -4.52
CA GLN A 29 22.46 6.72 -4.36
C GLN A 29 23.08 6.88 -2.96
N THR A 30 22.27 6.74 -1.91
CA THR A 30 22.66 7.05 -0.51
C THR A 30 23.94 6.36 -0.07
N LYS A 31 24.13 5.07 -0.41
CA LYS A 31 25.36 4.32 -0.08
C LYS A 31 26.62 4.97 -0.68
N ARG A 32 26.52 5.47 -1.91
CA ARG A 32 27.63 6.18 -2.59
C ARG A 32 27.84 7.57 -2.01
N GLY A 33 26.75 8.26 -1.63
CA GLY A 33 26.83 9.55 -0.94
C GLY A 33 27.56 9.42 0.41
N ILE A 34 27.21 8.42 1.23
CA ILE A 34 27.90 8.13 2.49
C ILE A 34 29.39 7.89 2.24
N LEU A 35 29.75 7.16 1.19
CA LEU A 35 31.15 6.93 0.82
C LEU A 35 31.89 8.24 0.51
N HIS A 36 31.25 9.20 -0.16
CA HIS A 36 31.84 10.51 -0.43
C HIS A 36 32.10 11.29 0.87
N VAL A 37 31.14 11.26 1.80
CA VAL A 37 31.27 11.91 3.11
C VAL A 37 32.37 11.26 3.95
N LEU A 38 32.56 9.95 3.90
CA LEU A 38 33.62 9.27 4.67
C LEU A 38 35.02 9.53 4.11
N PHE A 39 35.14 9.66 2.78
CA PHE A 39 36.42 9.84 2.10
C PHE A 39 36.72 11.28 1.70
N PHE A 40 35.94 12.27 2.14
CA PHE A 40 36.09 13.68 1.68
C PHE A 40 37.50 14.24 1.92
N TRP A 41 38.15 13.84 3.01
CA TRP A 41 39.51 14.23 3.37
C TRP A 41 40.61 13.70 2.43
N THR A 42 40.29 12.71 1.58
CA THR A 42 41.24 12.18 0.59
C THR A 42 41.27 12.96 -0.72
N PHE A 43 40.38 13.96 -0.89
CA PHE A 43 40.14 14.71 -2.13
C PHE A 43 39.70 13.87 -3.35
N ILE A 44 39.71 12.53 -3.26
CA ILE A 44 39.18 11.60 -4.28
C ILE A 44 37.70 11.93 -4.60
N PRO A 45 36.82 12.18 -3.62
CA PRO A 45 35.41 12.52 -3.89
C PRO A 45 35.24 13.79 -4.72
N THR A 46 36.14 14.77 -4.59
CA THR A 46 36.11 16.01 -5.38
C THR A 46 36.29 15.71 -6.87
N ILE A 47 37.25 14.84 -7.22
CA ILE A 47 37.48 14.41 -8.61
C ILE A 47 36.24 13.67 -9.16
N LEU A 48 35.64 12.79 -8.36
CA LEU A 48 34.41 12.09 -8.75
C LEU A 48 33.24 13.05 -8.98
N CYS A 49 33.12 14.13 -8.19
CA CYS A 49 32.10 15.16 -8.39
C CYS A 49 32.32 15.94 -9.70
N VAL A 50 33.57 16.22 -10.09
CA VAL A 50 33.88 16.85 -11.38
C VAL A 50 33.48 15.94 -12.55
N ILE A 51 33.79 14.64 -12.46
CA ILE A 51 33.40 13.66 -13.48
C ILE A 51 31.88 13.58 -13.62
N ASP A 52 31.16 13.53 -12.49
CA ASP A 52 29.69 13.57 -12.48
C ASP A 52 29.15 14.85 -13.14
N LEU A 53 29.73 16.03 -12.83
CA LEU A 53 29.31 17.31 -13.39
C LEU A 53 29.46 17.34 -14.92
N LEU A 54 30.63 16.91 -15.44
CA LEU A 54 30.85 16.83 -16.89
C LEU A 54 29.84 15.88 -17.53
N LYS A 55 29.64 14.70 -16.94
CA LYS A 55 28.67 13.74 -17.45
C LYS A 55 27.25 14.29 -17.48
N PHE A 56 26.78 14.97 -16.43
CA PHE A 56 25.44 15.57 -16.42
C PHE A 56 25.29 16.72 -17.42
N THR A 57 26.38 17.41 -17.72
CA THR A 57 26.40 18.52 -18.69
C THR A 57 26.29 18.01 -20.12
N PHE A 58 27.04 16.94 -20.45
CA PHE A 58 27.08 16.37 -21.80
C PHE A 58 25.97 15.36 -22.10
N MET A 59 25.26 14.85 -21.08
CA MET A 59 24.13 13.96 -21.31
C MET A 59 22.82 14.72 -21.59
N THR A 60 21.99 14.12 -22.42
CA THR A 60 20.63 14.57 -22.74
C THR A 60 19.68 14.32 -21.55
N GLU A 61 18.48 14.92 -21.61
CA GLU A 61 17.44 14.63 -20.61
C GLU A 61 16.96 13.18 -20.69
N GLU A 62 16.82 12.64 -21.90
CA GLU A 62 16.41 11.26 -22.16
C GLU A 62 17.39 10.25 -21.54
N GLU A 63 18.69 10.43 -21.75
CA GLU A 63 19.73 9.59 -21.14
C GLU A 63 19.74 9.70 -19.61
N PHE A 64 19.44 10.89 -19.07
CA PHE A 64 19.37 11.11 -17.64
C PHE A 64 18.19 10.36 -17.03
N ASP A 65 17.02 10.49 -17.65
CA ASP A 65 15.81 9.81 -17.21
C ASP A 65 15.96 8.29 -17.30
N GLU A 66 16.56 7.78 -18.37
CA GLU A 66 16.81 6.36 -18.52
C GLU A 66 17.73 5.84 -17.39
N LYS A 67 18.75 6.61 -17.01
CA LYS A 67 19.75 6.15 -16.03
C LYS A 67 19.31 6.33 -14.58
N TYR A 68 18.57 7.40 -14.28
CA TYR A 68 18.30 7.83 -12.90
C TYR A 68 16.83 7.79 -12.50
N ASN A 69 15.89 7.76 -13.46
CA ASN A 69 14.45 7.71 -13.18
C ASN A 69 13.79 6.38 -13.60
N LYS A 70 14.37 5.59 -14.51
CA LYS A 70 13.80 4.32 -15.02
C LYS A 70 13.47 3.29 -13.94
N ILE A 71 14.34 3.12 -12.94
CA ILE A 71 14.08 2.17 -11.83
C ILE A 71 12.87 2.63 -10.99
N GLU A 72 12.79 3.92 -10.70
CA GLU A 72 11.67 4.52 -9.96
C GLU A 72 10.36 4.36 -10.76
N LEU A 73 10.40 4.62 -12.06
CA LEU A 73 9.28 4.43 -12.97
C LEU A 73 8.83 2.95 -12.99
N ASN A 74 9.74 2.01 -13.23
CA ASN A 74 9.43 0.58 -13.25
C ASN A 74 8.86 0.07 -11.92
N ASN A 75 9.41 0.53 -10.79
CA ASN A 75 8.89 0.20 -9.47
C ASN A 75 7.46 0.74 -9.28
N ASN A 76 7.19 1.98 -9.73
CA ASN A 76 5.86 2.57 -9.68
C ASN A 76 4.87 1.81 -10.57
N LEU A 77 5.27 1.43 -11.80
CA LEU A 77 4.43 0.61 -12.68
C LEU A 77 4.16 -0.78 -12.09
N SER A 78 5.18 -1.43 -11.50
CA SER A 78 5.04 -2.73 -10.85
C SER A 78 4.10 -2.64 -9.64
N ASN A 79 4.25 -1.61 -8.82
CA ASN A 79 3.38 -1.38 -7.67
C ASN A 79 1.93 -1.09 -8.10
N GLY A 80 1.72 -0.25 -9.12
CA GLY A 80 0.37 0.00 -9.65
C GLY A 80 -0.30 -1.24 -10.24
N LYS A 81 0.48 -2.10 -10.93
CA LYS A 81 -0.02 -3.41 -11.39
C LYS A 81 -0.37 -4.34 -10.22
N LYS A 82 0.47 -4.38 -9.18
CA LYS A 82 0.22 -5.18 -7.97
C LYS A 82 -1.08 -4.73 -7.28
N GLU A 83 -1.26 -3.43 -7.07
CA GLU A 83 -2.47 -2.85 -6.48
C GLU A 83 -3.72 -3.19 -7.30
N THR A 84 -3.63 -3.06 -8.63
CA THR A 84 -4.75 -3.41 -9.53
C THR A 84 -5.14 -4.89 -9.38
N ASN A 85 -4.16 -5.79 -9.26
CA ASN A 85 -4.41 -7.22 -9.08
C ASN A 85 -5.07 -7.54 -7.73
N ILE A 86 -4.62 -6.88 -6.64
CA ILE A 86 -5.19 -6.99 -5.30
C ILE A 86 -6.67 -6.57 -5.33
N ILE A 87 -6.99 -5.41 -5.89
CA ILE A 87 -8.37 -4.92 -6.00
C ILE A 87 -9.24 -5.89 -6.80
N LYS A 88 -8.75 -6.37 -7.95
CA LYS A 88 -9.49 -7.33 -8.78
C LYS A 88 -9.77 -8.63 -8.03
N GLN A 89 -8.81 -9.13 -7.27
CA GLN A 89 -8.98 -10.33 -6.45
C GLN A 89 -9.99 -10.09 -5.32
N ALA A 90 -9.93 -8.94 -4.66
CA ALA A 90 -10.87 -8.58 -3.61
C ALA A 90 -12.32 -8.50 -4.10
N LEU A 91 -12.55 -7.84 -5.24
CA LEU A 91 -13.87 -7.78 -5.87
C LEU A 91 -14.41 -9.17 -6.25
N LYS A 92 -13.52 -10.08 -6.69
CA LYS A 92 -13.90 -11.48 -6.94
C LYS A 92 -14.41 -12.15 -5.67
N TYR A 93 -13.70 -12.02 -4.55
CA TYR A 93 -14.13 -12.60 -3.28
C TYR A 93 -15.42 -11.96 -2.74
N ASN A 94 -15.55 -10.64 -2.82
CA ASN A 94 -16.78 -9.93 -2.43
C ASN A 94 -18.01 -10.48 -3.19
N LYS A 95 -17.87 -10.74 -4.50
CA LYS A 95 -18.91 -11.37 -5.31
C LYS A 95 -19.20 -12.81 -4.88
N LEU A 96 -18.17 -13.60 -4.56
CA LEU A 96 -18.32 -14.98 -4.09
C LEU A 96 -19.08 -15.04 -2.76
N ILE A 97 -18.72 -14.18 -1.79
CA ILE A 97 -19.39 -14.10 -0.48
C ILE A 97 -20.87 -13.71 -0.66
N ASN A 98 -21.15 -12.71 -1.50
CA ASN A 98 -22.54 -12.31 -1.80
C ASN A 98 -23.34 -13.44 -2.46
N THR A 99 -22.74 -14.17 -3.38
CA THR A 99 -23.42 -15.29 -4.06
C THR A 99 -23.65 -16.46 -3.11
N ALA A 100 -22.72 -16.72 -2.18
CA ALA A 100 -22.85 -17.77 -1.18
C ALA A 100 -23.94 -17.42 -0.16
N SER A 101 -24.01 -16.16 0.31
CA SER A 101 -25.05 -15.72 1.26
C SER A 101 -26.47 -15.89 0.71
N MET A 102 -26.67 -15.75 -0.59
CA MET A 102 -27.97 -15.98 -1.25
C MET A 102 -28.44 -17.45 -1.17
N LYS A 103 -27.53 -18.42 -1.00
CA LYS A 103 -27.84 -19.85 -0.96
C LYS A 103 -28.22 -20.36 0.42
N ILE A 104 -27.96 -19.56 1.46
CA ILE A 104 -28.22 -19.92 2.85
C ILE A 104 -29.72 -19.83 3.14
N ALA A 105 -30.28 -20.78 3.87
CA ALA A 105 -31.67 -20.72 4.30
C ALA A 105 -31.85 -19.88 5.57
N ASP A 106 -30.98 -20.07 6.57
CA ASP A 106 -31.04 -19.34 7.84
C ASP A 106 -30.88 -17.82 7.65
N ASN A 107 -31.89 -17.06 8.09
CA ASN A 107 -31.91 -15.61 7.92
C ASN A 107 -30.91 -14.88 8.83
N LYS A 108 -30.63 -15.40 10.03
CA LYS A 108 -29.73 -14.76 11.00
C LYS A 108 -28.30 -14.81 10.50
N ILE A 109 -27.82 -15.97 10.05
CA ILE A 109 -26.46 -16.09 9.52
C ILE A 109 -26.32 -15.39 8.16
N LYS A 110 -27.35 -15.45 7.30
CA LYS A 110 -27.39 -14.72 6.03
C LYS A 110 -27.17 -13.22 6.24
N GLU A 111 -27.87 -12.63 7.21
CA GLU A 111 -27.72 -11.19 7.49
C GLU A 111 -26.32 -10.86 8.01
N ASN A 112 -25.76 -11.67 8.91
CA ASN A 112 -24.38 -11.49 9.39
C ASN A 112 -23.35 -11.57 8.26
N ILE A 113 -23.52 -12.46 7.29
CA ILE A 113 -22.62 -12.58 6.13
C ILE A 113 -22.77 -11.36 5.21
N LYS A 114 -23.99 -10.85 5.01
CA LYS A 114 -24.22 -9.63 4.22
C LYS A 114 -23.54 -8.42 4.85
N GLU A 115 -23.75 -8.19 6.15
CA GLU A 115 -23.10 -7.10 6.88
C GLU A 115 -21.57 -7.20 6.80
N LEU A 116 -21.02 -8.41 7.03
CA LEU A 116 -19.60 -8.68 6.88
C LEU A 116 -19.09 -8.28 5.48
N ASN A 117 -19.82 -8.67 4.43
CA ASN A 117 -19.41 -8.41 3.06
C ASN A 117 -19.54 -6.93 2.67
N GLU A 118 -20.50 -6.19 3.24
CA GLU A 118 -20.60 -4.74 3.08
C GLU A 118 -19.43 -4.01 3.75
N ILE A 119 -19.03 -4.42 4.96
CA ILE A 119 -17.83 -3.88 5.62
C ILE A 119 -16.58 -4.18 4.77
N TYR A 120 -16.46 -5.40 4.26
CA TYR A 120 -15.37 -5.77 3.36
C TYR A 120 -15.36 -4.92 2.08
N LYS A 121 -16.53 -4.67 1.48
CA LYS A 121 -16.68 -3.80 0.32
C LYS A 121 -16.25 -2.37 0.60
N ASN A 122 -16.60 -1.82 1.76
CA ASN A 122 -16.14 -0.49 2.16
C ASN A 122 -14.61 -0.41 2.26
N ILE A 123 -13.95 -1.45 2.78
CA ILE A 123 -12.49 -1.53 2.81
C ILE A 123 -11.92 -1.55 1.38
N ILE A 124 -12.53 -2.29 0.45
CA ILE A 124 -12.15 -2.30 -0.97
C ILE A 124 -12.30 -0.91 -1.58
N ASP A 125 -13.46 -0.27 -1.40
CA ASP A 125 -13.77 1.03 -1.99
C ASP A 125 -12.83 2.13 -1.49
N ILE A 126 -12.44 2.10 -0.20
CA ILE A 126 -11.41 2.99 0.34
C ILE A 126 -10.06 2.67 -0.29
N SER A 127 -9.70 1.38 -0.41
CA SER A 127 -8.42 0.96 -1.01
C SER A 127 -8.28 1.33 -2.49
N VAL A 128 -9.39 1.44 -3.23
CA VAL A 128 -9.41 1.92 -4.62
C VAL A 128 -9.16 3.44 -4.69
N LYS A 129 -9.67 4.18 -3.72
CA LYS A 129 -9.57 5.65 -3.64
C LYS A 129 -8.28 6.13 -2.99
N ASP A 130 -7.51 5.24 -2.37
CA ASP A 130 -6.29 5.53 -1.63
C ASP A 130 -5.11 5.84 -2.60
N THR A 131 -5.16 7.04 -3.20
CA THR A 131 -4.11 7.58 -4.08
C THR A 131 -2.96 8.27 -3.33
N THR A 132 -3.00 8.30 -2.00
CA THR A 132 -2.03 9.01 -1.14
C THR A 132 -0.91 8.12 -0.63
N ASN A 133 0.22 8.73 -0.23
CA ASN A 133 1.43 8.04 0.25
C ASN A 133 1.22 7.12 1.47
N ASN A 134 0.04 7.14 2.09
CA ASN A 134 -0.31 6.37 3.27
C ASN A 134 -1.24 5.19 2.93
N LYS A 135 -0.71 4.20 2.20
CA LYS A 135 -1.39 2.99 1.68
C LYS A 135 -1.87 2.01 2.76
N ILE A 136 -2.45 2.49 3.86
CA ILE A 136 -2.90 1.65 4.98
C ILE A 136 -4.09 0.80 4.53
N ALA A 137 -5.05 1.37 3.81
CA ALA A 137 -6.22 0.62 3.34
C ALA A 137 -5.78 -0.52 2.40
N ALA A 138 -4.92 -0.21 1.42
CA ALA A 138 -4.39 -1.21 0.49
C ALA A 138 -3.57 -2.32 1.19
N LYS A 139 -2.76 -1.97 2.21
CA LYS A 139 -1.99 -2.95 2.99
C LYS A 139 -2.88 -3.86 3.82
N GLU A 140 -3.88 -3.31 4.51
CA GLU A 140 -4.82 -4.11 5.29
C GLU A 140 -5.66 -5.00 4.38
N LEU A 141 -6.08 -4.50 3.21
CA LEU A 141 -6.76 -5.31 2.21
C LEU A 141 -5.89 -6.47 1.69
N GLU A 142 -4.60 -6.24 1.46
CA GLU A 142 -3.65 -7.28 1.06
C GLU A 142 -3.58 -8.39 2.12
N LYS A 143 -3.41 -8.05 3.40
CA LYS A 143 -3.41 -9.02 4.51
C LYS A 143 -4.71 -9.82 4.60
N LEU A 144 -5.85 -9.13 4.43
CA LEU A 144 -7.16 -9.78 4.45
C LEU A 144 -7.28 -10.85 3.35
N LEU A 145 -6.74 -10.58 2.16
CA LEU A 145 -6.74 -11.53 1.05
C LEU A 145 -5.84 -12.74 1.27
N GLU A 146 -4.74 -12.58 1.99
CA GLU A 146 -3.80 -13.67 2.25
C GLU A 146 -4.38 -14.76 3.16
N TYR A 147 -5.20 -14.40 4.16
CA TYR A 147 -5.62 -15.35 5.18
C TYR A 147 -7.11 -15.30 5.55
N ASN A 148 -7.69 -14.10 5.73
CA ASN A 148 -9.02 -13.96 6.30
C ASN A 148 -10.14 -14.26 5.30
N ILE A 149 -10.11 -13.60 4.13
CA ILE A 149 -11.19 -13.65 3.15
C ILE A 149 -11.36 -15.04 2.52
N PRO A 150 -10.30 -15.77 2.11
CA PRO A 150 -10.45 -17.14 1.63
C PRO A 150 -11.06 -18.08 2.67
N THR A 151 -10.69 -17.89 3.95
CA THR A 151 -11.21 -18.69 5.07
C THR A 151 -12.70 -18.41 5.31
N ILE A 152 -13.13 -17.14 5.22
CA ILE A 152 -14.54 -16.76 5.30
C ILE A 152 -15.35 -17.48 4.21
N VAL A 153 -14.88 -17.48 2.96
CA VAL A 153 -15.57 -18.19 1.87
C VAL A 153 -15.65 -19.69 2.14
N LYS A 154 -14.57 -20.30 2.63
CA LYS A 154 -14.55 -21.73 2.97
C LYS A 154 -15.60 -22.06 4.02
N ILE A 155 -15.63 -21.32 5.12
CA ILE A 155 -16.55 -21.53 6.24
C ILE A 155 -18.02 -21.32 5.82
N ILE A 156 -18.30 -20.30 5.02
CA ILE A 156 -19.65 -20.06 4.48
C ILE A 156 -20.10 -21.24 3.61
N ASN A 157 -19.23 -21.75 2.73
CA ASN A 157 -19.58 -22.91 1.90
C ASN A 157 -19.79 -24.17 2.75
N THR A 158 -18.97 -24.39 3.78
CA THR A 158 -19.18 -25.47 4.73
C THR A 158 -20.56 -25.38 5.39
N TYR A 159 -20.98 -24.18 5.82
CA TYR A 159 -22.32 -23.98 6.38
C TYR A 159 -23.43 -24.36 5.40
N ILE A 160 -23.31 -23.92 4.14
CA ILE A 160 -24.27 -24.26 3.08
C ILE A 160 -24.35 -25.78 2.86
N ASP A 161 -23.22 -26.49 2.95
CA ASP A 161 -23.20 -27.95 2.79
C ASP A 161 -23.85 -28.65 3.98
N LEU A 162 -23.64 -28.13 5.21
CA LEU A 162 -24.31 -28.62 6.41
C LEU A 162 -25.84 -28.41 6.36
N GLU A 163 -26.31 -27.28 5.83
CA GLU A 163 -27.75 -27.03 5.62
C GLU A 163 -28.39 -28.04 4.65
N LYS A 164 -27.64 -28.56 3.68
CA LYS A 164 -28.15 -29.53 2.69
C LYS A 164 -28.09 -30.97 3.17
N SER A 165 -27.27 -31.27 4.17
CA SER A 165 -27.03 -32.63 4.62
C SER A 165 -28.19 -33.16 5.49
N LYS A 166 -28.49 -34.46 5.37
CA LYS A 166 -29.62 -35.12 6.05
C LYS A 166 -29.29 -35.69 7.45
N ILE A 167 -28.08 -35.48 7.95
CA ILE A 167 -27.58 -36.07 9.20
C ILE A 167 -27.62 -34.97 10.27
N GLU A 168 -28.60 -34.99 11.18
CA GLU A 168 -28.91 -33.86 12.06
C GLU A 168 -28.09 -33.82 13.37
N GLU A 169 -27.71 -34.97 13.94
CA GLU A 169 -27.29 -35.05 15.36
C GLU A 169 -25.97 -34.35 15.72
N ASP A 170 -25.06 -34.05 14.77
CA ASP A 170 -23.77 -33.39 15.04
C ASP A 170 -23.59 -32.04 14.30
N ASN A 171 -24.59 -31.63 13.51
CA ASN A 171 -24.46 -30.48 12.62
C ASN A 171 -24.77 -29.14 13.30
N ASP A 172 -25.62 -29.11 14.33
CA ASP A 172 -26.08 -27.86 14.92
C ASP A 172 -24.99 -27.17 15.73
N LYS A 173 -24.16 -27.93 16.45
CA LYS A 173 -22.99 -27.38 17.15
C LYS A 173 -22.03 -26.74 16.16
N LEU A 174 -21.68 -27.45 15.08
CA LEU A 174 -20.76 -26.93 14.07
C LEU A 174 -21.33 -25.71 13.32
N LYS A 175 -22.63 -25.69 13.02
CA LYS A 175 -23.33 -24.53 12.45
C LYS A 175 -23.24 -23.30 13.38
N ASN A 176 -23.41 -23.51 14.69
CA ASN A 176 -23.26 -22.45 15.69
C ASN A 176 -21.81 -21.96 15.76
N ASP A 177 -20.82 -22.84 15.83
CA ASP A 177 -19.38 -22.49 15.84
C ASP A 177 -18.99 -21.68 14.59
N ILE A 178 -19.53 -22.05 13.42
CA ILE A 178 -19.36 -21.30 12.18
C ILE A 178 -20.00 -19.91 12.27
N THR A 179 -21.21 -19.82 12.83
CA THR A 179 -21.93 -18.55 13.00
C THR A 179 -21.14 -17.59 13.89
N ASP A 180 -20.65 -18.08 15.03
CA ASP A 180 -19.84 -17.29 15.96
C ASP A 180 -18.52 -16.84 15.31
N SER A 181 -17.91 -17.71 14.51
CA SER A 181 -16.71 -17.36 13.73
C SER A 181 -16.97 -16.23 12.74
N ILE A 182 -18.12 -16.25 12.03
CA ILE A 182 -18.50 -15.18 11.10
C ILE A 182 -18.73 -13.86 11.85
N ILE A 183 -19.36 -13.90 13.02
CA ILE A 183 -19.57 -12.72 13.86
C ILE A 183 -18.23 -12.14 14.32
N ALA A 184 -17.31 -12.97 14.80
CA ALA A 184 -15.98 -12.54 15.22
C ALA A 184 -15.18 -11.92 14.04
N MET A 185 -15.25 -12.54 12.86
CA MET A 185 -14.61 -12.02 11.65
C MET A 185 -15.22 -10.68 11.21
N LYS A 186 -16.54 -10.51 11.33
CA LYS A 186 -17.24 -9.24 11.08
C LYS A 186 -16.71 -8.13 11.99
N GLU A 187 -16.59 -8.37 13.29
CA GLU A 187 -16.07 -7.39 14.25
C GLU A 187 -14.59 -7.05 14.00
N ASN A 188 -13.79 -8.04 13.59
CA ASN A 188 -12.41 -7.79 13.16
C ASN A 188 -12.35 -6.85 11.94
N LEU A 189 -13.18 -7.09 10.91
CA LEU A 189 -13.26 -6.20 9.75
C LEU A 189 -13.69 -4.77 10.14
N LYS A 190 -14.63 -4.61 11.09
CA LYS A 190 -14.97 -3.28 11.63
C LYS A 190 -13.78 -2.60 12.30
N THR A 191 -12.98 -3.35 13.05
CA THR A 191 -11.78 -2.83 13.72
C THR A 191 -10.73 -2.36 12.71
N ILE A 192 -10.53 -3.12 11.64
CA ILE A 192 -9.65 -2.75 10.52
C ILE A 192 -10.18 -1.48 9.83
N LEU A 193 -11.49 -1.44 9.52
CA LEU A 193 -12.12 -0.28 8.90
C LEU A 193 -11.99 0.99 9.76
N ASN A 194 -12.19 0.88 11.08
CA ASN A 194 -11.99 1.98 12.02
C ASN A 194 -10.53 2.45 12.07
N THR A 195 -9.58 1.52 12.01
CA THR A 195 -8.14 1.86 11.94
C THR A 195 -7.83 2.66 10.68
N ILE A 196 -8.39 2.25 9.53
CA ILE A 196 -8.24 2.96 8.25
C ILE A 196 -8.82 4.39 8.37
N TYR A 197 -10.04 4.54 8.88
CA TYR A 197 -10.66 5.86 9.05
C TYR A 197 -9.88 6.77 10.01
N LYS A 198 -9.43 6.24 11.15
CA LYS A 198 -8.65 7.01 12.13
C LYS A 198 -7.36 7.57 11.51
N SER A 199 -6.69 6.78 10.67
CA SER A 199 -5.52 7.25 9.94
C SER A 199 -5.85 8.43 9.02
N ASN A 200 -6.92 8.31 8.24
CA ASN A 200 -7.32 9.37 7.30
C ASN A 200 -7.72 10.67 8.02
N ILE A 201 -8.33 10.59 9.22
CA ILE A 201 -8.70 11.76 10.03
C ILE A 201 -7.46 12.49 10.55
N ILE A 202 -6.42 11.75 10.97
CA ILE A 202 -5.17 12.33 11.46
C ILE A 202 -4.52 13.16 10.34
N ASP A 203 -4.46 12.62 9.11
CA ASP A 203 -3.90 13.32 7.96
C ASP A 203 -4.65 14.64 7.68
N ILE A 204 -5.99 14.62 7.68
CA ILE A 204 -6.82 15.83 7.49
C ILE A 204 -6.61 16.84 8.64
N SER A 205 -6.50 16.37 9.88
CA SER A 205 -6.26 17.24 11.03
C SER A 205 -4.91 17.95 10.92
N SER A 206 -3.87 17.24 10.50
CA SER A 206 -2.55 17.82 10.24
C SER A 206 -2.59 18.86 9.12
N ASP A 207 -3.31 18.59 8.03
CA ASP A 207 -3.48 19.56 6.93
C ASP A 207 -4.20 20.84 7.40
N ILE A 208 -5.23 20.71 8.24
CA ILE A 208 -5.95 21.86 8.82
C ILE A 208 -5.03 22.70 9.71
N GLU A 209 -4.16 22.07 10.51
CA GLU A 209 -3.19 22.80 11.35
C GLU A 209 -2.18 23.58 10.50
N VAL A 210 -1.68 22.98 9.42
CA VAL A 210 -0.81 23.66 8.45
C VAL A 210 -1.53 24.88 7.88
N ILE A 211 -2.76 24.74 7.40
CA ILE A 211 -3.55 25.85 6.86
C ILE A 211 -3.75 26.95 7.92
N LYS A 212 -4.15 26.58 9.14
CA LYS A 212 -4.30 27.55 10.25
C LYS A 212 -3.00 28.29 10.55
N SER A 213 -1.85 27.62 10.50
CA SER A 213 -0.55 28.23 10.72
C SER A 213 -0.18 29.23 9.62
N THR A 214 -0.58 28.96 8.37
CA THR A 214 -0.36 29.86 7.23
C THR A 214 -1.27 31.07 7.24
N LEU A 215 -2.48 30.96 7.79
CA LEU A 215 -3.46 32.06 7.92
C LEU A 215 -3.17 33.00 9.11
N LYS A 216 -2.32 32.58 10.06
CA LYS A 216 -1.89 33.40 11.21
C LYS A 216 -0.66 34.27 10.93
N LYS A 217 -0.17 34.30 9.68
CA LYS A 217 0.86 35.21 9.19
C LYS A 217 0.24 36.32 8.35
#